data_AF-Q2ERI8-F1
#
_entry.id   AF-Q2ERI8-F1
#
_cell.length_a   1.000
_cell.length_b   1.000
_cell.length_c   1.000
_cell.angle_alpha   90.00
_cell.angle_beta   90.00
_cell.angle_gamma   90.00
#
_symmetry.space_group_name_H-M   'P 1'
#
loop_
_entity.id
_entity.type
_entity.pdbx_description
1 polymer ?
#
loop_
_entity_poly.entity_id
_entity_poly.type
_entity_poly.pdbx_seq_one_letter_code
_entity_poly.pdbx_strand_id
1 'polypeptide(L)'
;AHIDLIIGPRGSAAETAFVNALANNKDGFTTLLAVIAPNLACKPNTIMFNKVTIKDARQAVQMFGPAQYGVAKAVQDSVAEGVIPANEADDVYVLVGVFIHW
;
A
#
# COMPACT_ATOMS: atom_id res chain seq x y z
N ALA A 1 8.14 11.83 -5.48
CA ALA A 1 6.95 11.02 -5.17
C ALA A 1 6.03 11.83 -4.27
N HIS A 2 4.71 11.60 -4.32
CA HIS A 2 3.75 12.21 -3.39
C HIS A 2 2.82 11.12 -2.87
N ILE A 3 2.70 11.03 -1.53
CA ILE A 3 1.98 9.99 -0.80
C ILE A 3 0.85 10.63 0.01
N ASP A 4 -0.38 10.11 -0.13
CA ASP A 4 -1.41 10.28 0.91
C ASP A 4 -1.51 8.96 1.65
N LEU A 5 -1.49 9.00 2.98
CA LEU A 5 -1.42 7.80 3.81
C LEU A 5 -2.45 7.84 4.93
N ILE A 6 -3.09 6.69 5.16
CA ILE A 6 -3.90 6.41 6.35
C ILE A 6 -3.32 5.18 7.03
N ILE A 7 -3.23 5.22 8.35
CA ILE A 7 -2.94 4.06 9.19
C ILE A 7 -3.99 4.00 10.30
N GLY A 8 -4.47 2.81 10.63
CA GLY A 8 -5.39 2.63 11.75
C GLY A 8 -5.50 1.17 12.21
N PRO A 9 -5.93 0.96 13.46
CA PRO A 9 -6.01 -0.38 14.05
C PRO A 9 -7.21 -1.17 13.52
N ARG A 10 -7.22 -2.47 13.81
CA ARG A 10 -8.38 -3.35 13.70
C ARG A 10 -9.61 -2.73 14.40
N GLY A 11 -10.77 -2.87 13.79
CA GLY A 11 -12.04 -2.30 14.22
C GLY A 11 -12.23 -0.83 13.83
N SER A 12 -11.24 -0.18 13.22
CA SER A 12 -11.34 1.23 12.80
C SER A 12 -11.88 1.40 11.38
N ALA A 13 -12.14 2.66 11.00
CA ALA A 13 -12.48 3.02 9.64
C ALA A 13 -11.36 2.66 8.63
N ALA A 14 -10.10 2.57 9.06
CA ALA A 14 -9.00 2.16 8.20
C ALA A 14 -9.14 0.69 7.75
N GLU A 15 -9.50 -0.23 8.65
CA GLU A 15 -9.76 -1.63 8.31
C GLU A 15 -10.93 -1.75 7.32
N THR A 16 -12.02 -1.02 7.57
CA THR A 16 -13.18 -1.01 6.67
C THR A 16 -12.80 -0.48 5.28
N ALA A 17 -12.08 0.64 5.21
CA ALA A 17 -11.63 1.23 3.96
C ALA A 17 -10.66 0.30 3.21
N PHE A 18 -9.79 -0.41 3.93
CA PHE A 18 -8.83 -1.36 3.37
C PHE A 18 -9.55 -2.46 2.57
N VAL A 19 -10.51 -3.14 3.20
CA VAL A 19 -11.24 -4.26 2.57
C VAL A 19 -12.08 -3.77 1.40
N ASN A 20 -12.77 -2.63 1.56
CA ASN A 20 -13.59 -2.05 0.50
C ASN A 20 -12.77 -1.63 -0.72
N ALA A 21 -11.61 -0.99 -0.50
CA ALA A 21 -10.76 -0.54 -1.59
C ALA A 21 -10.13 -1.72 -2.35
N LEU A 22 -9.68 -2.76 -1.64
CA LEU A 22 -9.07 -3.95 -2.26
C LEU A 22 -10.06 -4.70 -3.15
N ALA A 23 -11.35 -4.76 -2.76
CA ALA A 23 -12.39 -5.45 -3.52
C ALA A 23 -12.96 -4.64 -4.70
N ASN A 24 -12.56 -3.37 -4.88
CA ASN A 24 -13.27 -2.43 -5.74
C ASN A 24 -12.39 -1.80 -6.84
N ASN A 25 -11.79 -2.63 -7.69
CA ASN A 25 -11.00 -2.15 -8.83
C ASN A 25 -11.87 -1.54 -9.93
N LYS A 26 -11.27 -0.63 -10.71
CA LYS A 26 -11.87 0.09 -11.85
C LYS A 26 -10.85 0.22 -12.98
N ASP A 27 -11.32 0.53 -14.18
CA ASP A 27 -10.41 0.78 -15.30
C ASP A 27 -9.44 1.93 -14.99
N GLY A 28 -8.15 1.68 -15.23
CA GLY A 28 -7.05 2.59 -14.90
C GLY A 28 -6.80 2.86 -13.40
N PHE A 29 -7.55 2.26 -12.48
CA PHE A 29 -7.39 2.40 -11.03
C PHE A 29 -7.50 1.05 -10.33
N THR A 30 -6.35 0.51 -9.92
CA THR A 30 -6.26 -0.81 -9.28
C THR A 30 -5.57 -0.68 -7.93
N THR A 31 -6.16 -1.34 -6.94
CA THR A 31 -5.63 -1.45 -5.58
C THR A 31 -5.01 -2.84 -5.40
N LEU A 32 -3.78 -2.92 -4.91
CA LEU A 32 -3.10 -4.18 -4.60
C LEU A 32 -2.53 -4.16 -3.18
N LEU A 33 -2.26 -5.35 -2.64
CA LEU A 33 -1.44 -5.48 -1.43
C LEU A 33 0.00 -5.06 -1.75
N ALA A 34 0.60 -4.26 -0.87
CA ALA A 34 2.01 -3.91 -0.98
C ALA A 34 2.88 -5.11 -0.59
N VAL A 35 3.78 -5.50 -1.49
CA VAL A 35 4.71 -6.62 -1.26
C VAL A 35 6.15 -6.18 -1.46
N ILE A 36 7.05 -6.64 -0.59
CA ILE A 36 8.50 -6.43 -0.75
C ILE A 36 8.99 -7.25 -1.96
N ALA A 37 8.46 -8.46 -2.10
CA ALA A 37 8.69 -9.35 -3.23
C ALA A 37 7.46 -10.25 -3.43
N PRO A 38 7.32 -10.92 -4.59
CA PRO A 38 6.29 -11.94 -4.75
C PRO A 38 6.33 -12.96 -3.61
N ASN A 39 5.16 -13.26 -3.04
CA ASN A 39 4.99 -14.12 -1.85
C ASN A 39 5.59 -13.59 -0.54
N LEU A 40 5.98 -12.31 -0.48
CA LEU A 40 6.47 -11.64 0.72
C LEU A 40 5.82 -10.26 0.89
N ALA A 41 4.59 -10.26 1.43
CA ALA A 41 3.88 -9.04 1.80
C ALA A 41 4.57 -8.35 2.99
N CYS A 42 4.56 -7.02 3.01
CA CYS A 42 4.99 -6.30 4.22
C CYS A 42 3.94 -6.45 5.32
N LYS A 43 4.39 -6.38 6.58
CA LYS A 43 3.51 -6.16 7.73
C LYS A 43 3.87 -4.82 8.38
N PRO A 44 2.88 -4.00 8.79
CA PRO A 44 1.42 -4.24 8.73
C PRO A 44 0.81 -4.36 7.34
N ASN A 45 -0.38 -4.98 7.29
CA ASN A 45 -1.13 -5.20 6.05
C ASN A 45 -1.36 -3.85 5.36
N THR A 46 -0.83 -3.74 4.14
CA THR A 46 -0.81 -2.47 3.41
C THR A 46 -1.45 -2.64 2.05
N ILE A 47 -2.37 -1.74 1.68
CA ILE A 47 -2.81 -1.58 0.28
C ILE A 47 -2.18 -0.36 -0.35
N MET A 48 -1.97 -0.45 -1.66
CA MET A 48 -1.54 0.65 -2.51
C MET A 48 -2.56 0.88 -3.60
N PHE A 49 -2.84 2.16 -3.89
CA PHE A 49 -3.72 2.58 -4.97
C PHE A 49 -3.14 3.80 -5.69
N ASN A 50 -3.32 3.85 -7.01
CA ASN A 50 -2.75 4.89 -7.85
C ASN A 50 -3.63 6.16 -7.86
N LYS A 51 -3.01 7.33 -7.73
CA LYS A 51 -3.70 8.63 -7.87
C LYS A 51 -3.84 9.08 -9.33
N VAL A 52 -2.90 8.65 -10.19
CA VAL A 52 -2.89 8.96 -11.63
C VAL A 52 -3.41 7.75 -12.39
N THR A 53 -4.33 7.95 -13.33
CA THR A 53 -4.87 6.88 -14.18
C THR A 53 -3.75 6.14 -14.90
N ILE A 54 -3.68 4.83 -14.70
CA ILE A 54 -2.76 3.94 -15.41
C ILE A 54 -3.37 3.63 -16.79
N LYS A 55 -2.67 4.01 -17.86
CA LYS A 55 -3.15 3.86 -19.25
C LYS A 55 -2.42 2.79 -20.03
N ASP A 56 -1.26 2.36 -19.56
CA ASP A 56 -0.42 1.37 -20.24
C ASP A 56 0.36 0.50 -19.26
N ALA A 57 1.00 -0.54 -19.83
CA ALA A 57 1.80 -1.49 -19.06
C ALA A 57 3.05 -0.85 -18.43
N ARG A 58 3.63 0.20 -19.03
CA ARG A 58 4.79 0.89 -18.47
C ARG A 58 4.43 1.54 -17.14
N GLN A 59 3.30 2.24 -17.09
CA GLN A 59 2.79 2.86 -15.86
C GLN A 59 2.41 1.82 -14.81
N ALA A 60 1.82 0.69 -15.22
CA ALA A 60 1.55 -0.42 -14.32
C ALA A 60 2.84 -0.98 -13.69
N VAL A 61 3.89 -1.17 -14.49
CA VAL A 61 5.19 -1.64 -14.01
C VAL A 61 5.86 -0.61 -13.09
N GLN A 62 5.71 0.69 -13.34
CA GLN A 62 6.22 1.72 -12.42
C GLN A 62 5.51 1.69 -11.06
N MET A 63 4.18 1.56 -11.05
CA MET A 63 3.38 1.47 -9.83
C MET A 63 3.65 0.19 -9.05
N PHE A 64 3.59 -0.97 -9.72
CA PHE A 64 3.66 -2.29 -9.08
C PHE A 64 5.05 -2.94 -9.18
N GLY A 65 6.08 -2.14 -9.48
CA GLY A 65 7.48 -2.52 -9.44
C GLY A 65 8.23 -1.65 -8.42
N PRO A 66 8.95 -0.59 -8.85
CA PRO A 66 9.76 0.23 -7.98
C PRO A 66 8.95 0.96 -6.91
N ALA A 67 7.76 1.48 -7.22
CA ALA A 67 6.94 2.17 -6.21
C ALA A 67 6.38 1.19 -5.16
N GLN A 68 5.90 0.02 -5.58
CA GLN A 68 5.45 -1.02 -4.66
C GLN A 68 6.57 -1.50 -3.73
N TYR A 69 7.75 -1.78 -4.28
CA TYR A 69 8.91 -2.13 -3.46
C TYR A 69 9.25 -1.03 -2.45
N GLY A 70 9.30 0.23 -2.90
CA GLY A 70 9.60 1.37 -2.02
C GLY A 70 8.60 1.53 -0.87
N VAL A 71 7.29 1.41 -1.16
CA VAL A 71 6.24 1.49 -0.13
C VAL A 71 6.33 0.31 0.84
N ALA A 72 6.41 -0.92 0.34
CA ALA A 72 6.47 -2.11 1.19
C ALA A 72 7.72 -2.13 2.07
N LYS A 73 8.87 -1.72 1.51
CA LYS A 73 10.13 -1.61 2.25
C LYS A 73 10.03 -0.53 3.34
N ALA A 74 9.45 0.63 3.03
CA ALA A 74 9.26 1.70 4.02
C ALA A 74 8.37 1.27 5.19
N VAL A 75 7.29 0.53 4.93
CA VAL A 75 6.44 -0.05 5.98
C VAL A 75 7.23 -1.02 6.85
N GLN A 76 7.99 -1.93 6.22
CA GLN A 76 8.74 -2.95 6.96
C GLN A 76 9.89 -2.35 7.78
N ASP A 77 10.57 -1.33 7.24
CA ASP A 77 11.63 -0.61 7.93
C ASP A 77 11.06 0.21 9.09
N SER A 78 9.86 0.79 8.95
CA SER A 78 9.17 1.46 10.05
C SER A 78 8.87 0.50 11.22
N VAL A 79 8.59 -0.78 10.94
CA VAL A 79 8.46 -1.81 12.00
C VAL A 79 9.82 -2.14 12.61
N ALA A 80 10.84 -2.35 11.77
CA ALA A 80 12.18 -2.69 12.24
C ALA A 80 12.81 -1.59 13.12
N GLU A 81 12.53 -0.33 12.80
CA GLU A 81 13.00 0.86 13.52
C GLU A 81 12.11 1.23 14.72
N GLY A 82 10.99 0.52 14.92
CA GLY A 82 10.07 0.74 16.03
C GLY A 82 9.17 1.98 15.89
N VAL A 83 9.13 2.61 14.71
CA VAL A 83 8.16 3.68 14.38
C VAL A 83 6.74 3.12 14.40
N ILE A 84 6.56 1.92 13.85
CA ILE A 84 5.37 1.09 14.08
C ILE A 84 5.77 0.02 15.12
N PRO A 85 5.15 -0.03 16.30
CA PRO A 85 5.49 -1.03 17.30
C PRO A 85 5.32 -2.45 16.74
N ALA A 86 6.38 -3.28 16.85
CA ALA A 86 6.39 -4.61 16.26
C ALA A 86 5.28 -5.53 16.80
N ASN A 87 4.87 -5.33 18.05
CA ASN A 87 3.77 -6.05 18.70
C ASN A 87 2.38 -5.61 18.24
N GLU A 88 2.26 -4.51 17.49
CA GLU A 88 1.00 -4.02 16.92
C GLU A 88 0.91 -4.25 15.41
N ALA A 89 2.03 -4.59 14.76
CA ALA A 89 2.12 -4.70 13.29
C ALA A 89 1.16 -5.72 12.67
N ASP A 90 0.65 -6.69 13.44
CA ASP A 90 -0.32 -7.67 12.95
C ASP A 90 -1.79 -7.20 13.04
N ASP A 91 -2.06 -6.10 13.74
CA ASP A 91 -3.40 -5.59 14.03
C ASP A 91 -3.64 -4.14 13.55
N VAL A 92 -2.77 -3.63 12.69
CA VAL A 92 -2.94 -2.33 12.03
C VAL A 92 -2.96 -2.48 10.51
N TYR A 93 -3.65 -1.56 9.85
CA TYR A 93 -3.83 -1.51 8.41
C TYR A 93 -3.33 -0.19 7.85
N VAL A 94 -2.65 -0.23 6.71
CA VAL A 94 -2.09 0.94 6.03
C VAL A 94 -2.68 1.06 4.64
N LEU A 95 -3.06 2.28 4.27
CA LEU A 95 -3.63 2.63 2.97
C LEU A 95 -2.75 3.70 2.35
N VAL A 96 -2.18 3.41 1.17
CA VAL A 96 -1.18 4.28 0.54
C VAL A 96 -1.61 4.70 -0.85
N GLY A 97 -1.99 5.97 -0.99
CA GLY A 97 -2.24 6.60 -2.28
C GLY A 97 -0.94 7.09 -2.89
N VAL A 98 -0.54 6.54 -4.04
CA VAL A 98 0.73 6.86 -4.70
C VAL A 98 0.53 7.71 -5.96
N PHE A 99 1.22 8.83 -6.02
CA PHE A 99 1.32 9.66 -7.22
C PHE A 99 2.63 9.40 -7.96
N ILE A 100 2.52 9.00 -9.23
CA ILE A 100 3.62 8.90 -10.20
C ILE A 100 3.19 9.71 -11.42
N HIS A 101 3.99 10.70 -11.81
CA HIS A 101 3.76 11.44 -13.05
C HIS A 101 3.95 10.51 -14.27
N TRP A 102 3.28 10.82 -15.39
CA TRP A 102 3.19 9.95 -16.57
C TRP A 102 4.51 9.65 -17.27
#